data_AF-A0A537YV66-F1
#
_entry.id   AF-A0A537YV66-F1
#
_cell.length_a   1.000
_cell.length_b   1.000
_cell.length_c   1.000
_cell.angle_alpha   90.00
_cell.angle_beta   90.00
_cell.angle_gamma   90.00
#
_symmetry.space_group_name_H-M   'P 1'
#
loop_
_entity.id
_entity.type
_entity.pdbx_description
1 polymer ?
#
loop_
_entity_poly.entity_id
_entity_poly.type
_entity_poly.pdbx_seq_one_letter_code
_entity_poly.pdbx_strand_id
1 'polypeptide(L)'
;MQAIAESKTTWAEDENVEAAVLQQLLDLHPTRLTLAELVRELAGEHAGFAERDSVERAVRNLSATGLLHEGEGFVGPSRAALRFSELQDR
;
A
#
# COMPACT_ATOMS: atom_id res chain seq x y z
N MET A 1 -9.11 16.02 -25.74
CA MET A 1 -8.42 16.50 -24.52
C MET A 1 -9.06 15.96 -23.22
N GLN A 2 -9.82 14.85 -23.25
CA GLN A 2 -10.56 14.33 -22.08
C GLN A 2 -9.89 13.09 -21.46
N ALA A 3 -9.37 12.18 -22.30
CA ALA A 3 -8.64 10.98 -21.85
C ALA A 3 -7.38 11.25 -21.00
N ILE A 4 -6.76 12.43 -21.17
CA ILE A 4 -5.54 12.81 -20.43
C ILE A 4 -5.86 13.25 -18.99
N ALA A 5 -7.06 13.78 -18.75
CA ALA A 5 -7.51 14.21 -17.43
C ALA A 5 -7.94 13.00 -16.59
N GLU A 6 -8.72 12.10 -17.18
CA GLU A 6 -9.14 10.84 -16.55
C GLU A 6 -7.95 9.94 -16.21
N SER A 7 -6.93 9.88 -17.07
CA SER A 7 -5.71 9.14 -16.77
C SER A 7 -4.97 9.73 -15.56
N LYS A 8 -4.80 11.06 -15.49
CA LYS A 8 -4.10 11.71 -14.37
C LYS A 8 -4.79 11.51 -13.03
N THR A 9 -6.12 11.49 -13.01
CA THR A 9 -6.88 11.22 -11.78
C THR A 9 -6.67 9.79 -11.32
N THR A 10 -6.68 8.81 -12.23
CA THR A 10 -6.40 7.40 -11.88
C THR A 10 -4.98 7.21 -11.37
N TRP A 11 -3.97 7.85 -11.97
CA TRP A 11 -2.59 7.78 -11.47
C TRP A 11 -2.44 8.37 -10.07
N ALA A 12 -3.06 9.52 -9.80
CA ALA A 12 -3.03 10.14 -8.48
C ALA A 12 -3.79 9.31 -7.43
N GLU A 13 -4.89 8.66 -7.83
CA GLU A 13 -5.63 7.72 -6.98
C GLU A 13 -4.77 6.50 -6.63
N ASP A 14 -4.08 5.91 -7.61
CA ASP A 14 -3.16 4.79 -7.38
C ASP A 14 -2.01 5.19 -6.44
N GLU A 15 -1.40 6.37 -6.62
CA GLU A 15 -0.35 6.90 -5.72
C GLU A 15 -0.88 7.12 -4.29
N ASN A 16 -2.11 7.60 -4.13
CA ASN A 16 -2.72 7.77 -2.82
C ASN A 16 -2.95 6.43 -2.10
N VAL A 17 -3.38 5.40 -2.85
CA VAL A 17 -3.56 4.05 -2.28
C VAL A 17 -2.21 3.44 -1.91
N GLU A 18 -1.17 3.61 -2.73
CA GLU A 18 0.20 3.19 -2.41
C GLU A 18 0.70 3.88 -1.13
N ALA A 19 0.51 5.19 -1.01
CA ALA A 19 0.88 5.93 0.19
C ALA A 19 0.13 5.41 1.42
N ALA A 20 -1.18 5.18 1.32
CA ALA A 20 -1.99 4.65 2.43
C ALA A 20 -1.54 3.25 2.87
N VAL A 21 -1.26 2.35 1.92
CA VAL A 21 -0.71 1.02 2.20
C VAL A 21 0.61 1.10 2.94
N LEU A 22 1.55 1.92 2.45
CA LEU A 22 2.87 2.04 3.05
C LEU A 22 2.79 2.63 4.47
N GLN A 23 2.02 3.70 4.66
CA GLN A 23 1.84 4.33 5.98
C GLN A 23 1.23 3.35 6.98
N GLN A 24 0.17 2.63 6.60
CA GLN A 24 -0.47 1.65 7.48
C GLN A 24 0.50 0.55 7.96
N LEU A 25 1.37 0.09 7.07
CA LEU A 25 2.37 -0.94 7.39
C LEU A 25 3.53 -0.40 8.24
N LEU A 26 3.89 0.87 8.08
CA LEU A 26 4.88 1.54 8.94
C LEU A 26 4.34 1.79 10.34
N ASP A 27 3.11 2.29 10.46
CA ASP A 27 2.45 2.59 11.74
C ASP A 27 2.25 1.34 12.62
N LEU A 28 1.94 0.20 11.98
CA LEU A 28 1.72 -1.05 12.69
C LEU A 28 3.01 -1.82 12.99
N HIS A 29 4.15 -1.46 12.39
CA HIS A 29 5.39 -2.18 12.57
C HIS A 29 5.82 -2.22 14.05
N PRO A 30 6.17 -3.39 14.62
CA PRO A 30 6.54 -4.64 13.96
C PRO A 30 5.41 -5.66 13.75
N THR A 31 4.14 -5.28 13.94
CA THR A 31 2.99 -6.15 13.66
C THR A 31 2.94 -6.48 12.18
N ARG A 32 2.81 -7.77 11.85
CA ARG A 32 2.71 -8.27 10.47
C ARG A 32 1.25 -8.51 10.14
N LEU A 33 0.82 -8.05 8.97
CA LEU A 33 -0.53 -8.30 8.43
C LEU A 33 -0.46 -9.25 7.24
N THR A 34 -1.46 -10.12 7.12
CA THR A 34 -1.76 -10.78 5.85
C THR A 34 -2.34 -9.77 4.87
N LEU A 35 -2.27 -10.06 3.57
CA LEU A 35 -2.89 -9.20 2.55
C LEU A 35 -4.40 -9.01 2.80
N ALA A 36 -5.09 -10.06 3.25
CA ALA A 36 -6.51 -10.00 3.58
C ALA A 36 -6.81 -9.10 4.79
N GLU A 37 -5.93 -9.09 5.80
CA GLU A 37 -6.04 -8.16 6.92
C GLU A 37 -5.79 -6.72 6.49
N LEU A 38 -4.73 -6.47 5.71
CA LEU A 38 -4.43 -5.15 5.19
C LEU A 38 -5.59 -4.58 4.35
N VAL A 39 -6.19 -5.40 3.49
CA VAL A 39 -7.39 -5.04 2.73
C VAL A 39 -8.56 -4.67 3.65
N ARG A 40 -8.77 -5.43 4.73
CA ARG A 40 -9.83 -5.12 5.71
C ARG A 40 -9.57 -3.83 6.47
N GLU A 41 -8.31 -3.56 6.84
CA GLU A 41 -7.93 -2.32 7.53
C GLU A 41 -8.16 -1.09 6.65
N LEU A 42 -7.78 -1.17 5.36
CA LEU A 42 -7.81 -0.01 4.46
C LEU A 42 -9.16 0.20 3.75
N ALA A 43 -9.82 -0.88 3.33
CA ALA A 43 -11.04 -0.82 2.53
C ALA A 43 -12.31 -1.26 3.31
N GLY A 44 -12.14 -1.77 4.54
CA GLY A 44 -13.24 -2.26 5.38
C GLY A 44 -13.68 -3.70 5.08
N GLU A 45 -14.49 -4.26 5.99
CA GLU A 45 -14.96 -5.65 5.92
C GLU A 45 -15.84 -5.93 4.67
N HIS A 46 -16.55 -4.92 4.19
CA HIS A 46 -17.45 -5.00 3.04
C HIS A 46 -16.89 -4.35 1.78
N ALA A 47 -15.57 -4.17 1.69
CA ALA A 47 -14.90 -3.66 0.50
C ALA A 47 -15.37 -4.38 -0.77
N GLY A 48 -15.73 -3.61 -1.80
CA GLY A 48 -16.04 -4.12 -3.12
C GLY A 48 -14.80 -4.62 -3.85
N PHE A 49 -15.01 -5.19 -5.05
CA PHE A 49 -13.92 -5.74 -5.84
C PHE A 49 -12.87 -4.68 -6.23
N ALA A 50 -13.31 -3.46 -6.56
CA ALA A 50 -12.43 -2.39 -7.01
C ALA A 50 -11.50 -1.90 -5.88
N GLU A 51 -12.04 -1.73 -4.67
CA GLU A 51 -11.27 -1.29 -3.51
C GLU A 51 -10.24 -2.36 -3.12
N ARG A 52 -10.64 -3.64 -3.10
CA ARG A 52 -9.72 -4.76 -2.86
C ARG A 52 -8.60 -4.80 -3.90
N ASP A 53 -8.94 -4.75 -5.19
CA ASP A 53 -7.96 -4.79 -6.26
C ASP A 53 -6.99 -3.59 -6.20
N SER A 54 -7.47 -2.39 -5.80
CA SER A 54 -6.60 -1.22 -5.63
C SER A 54 -5.54 -1.44 -4.54
N VAL A 55 -5.90 -2.01 -3.39
CA VAL A 55 -4.97 -2.34 -2.30
C VAL A 55 -3.99 -3.43 -2.74
N GLU A 56 -4.48 -4.50 -3.37
CA GLU A 56 -3.62 -5.58 -3.87
C GLU A 56 -2.64 -5.07 -4.94
N ARG A 57 -3.09 -4.16 -5.81
CA ARG A 57 -2.25 -3.51 -6.82
C ARG A 57 -1.18 -2.65 -6.19
N ALA A 58 -1.53 -1.82 -5.22
CA ALA A 58 -0.58 -1.00 -4.48
C ALA A 58 0.49 -1.86 -3.79
N VAL A 59 0.09 -2.97 -3.14
CA VAL A 59 1.05 -3.92 -2.55
C VAL A 59 2.01 -4.47 -3.61
N ARG A 60 1.50 -4.92 -4.75
CA ARG A 60 2.35 -5.42 -5.85
C ARG A 60 3.33 -4.36 -6.36
N ASN A 61 2.88 -3.12 -6.55
CA ASN A 61 3.72 -2.02 -7.04
C ASN A 61 4.82 -1.66 -6.03
N LEU A 62 4.47 -1.57 -4.75
CA LEU A 62 5.44 -1.27 -3.70
C LEU A 62 6.42 -2.42 -3.43
N SER A 63 5.97 -3.67 -3.57
CA SER A 63 6.86 -4.84 -3.57
C SER A 63 7.82 -4.81 -4.76
N ALA A 64 7.34 -4.46 -5.95
CA ALA A 64 8.18 -4.36 -7.16
C ALA A 64 9.25 -3.26 -7.06
N THR A 65 8.99 -2.21 -6.29
CA THR A 65 9.97 -1.12 -6.02
C THR A 65 10.87 -1.41 -4.81
N GLY A 66 10.65 -2.52 -4.10
CA GLY A 66 11.44 -2.91 -2.92
C GLY A 66 11.09 -2.14 -1.63
N LEU A 67 9.95 -1.45 -1.60
CA LEU A 67 9.44 -0.76 -0.41
C LEU A 67 8.69 -1.71 0.52
N LEU A 68 8.09 -2.77 -0.02
CA LEU A 68 7.49 -3.85 0.76
C LEU A 68 8.24 -5.17 0.55
N HIS A 69 8.06 -6.08 1.49
CA HIS A 69 8.40 -7.49 1.33
C HIS A 69 7.15 -8.35 1.53
N GLU A 70 6.99 -9.37 0.69
CA GLU A 70 5.96 -10.40 0.84
C GLU A 70 6.65 -11.73 1.18
N GLY A 71 6.23 -12.35 2.29
CA GLY A 71 6.85 -13.59 2.76
C GLY A 71 6.03 -14.28 3.83
N GLU A 72 5.99 -15.62 3.79
CA GLU A 72 5.27 -16.45 4.77
C GLU A 72 3.76 -16.13 4.87
N GLY A 73 3.17 -15.55 3.84
CA GLY A 73 1.76 -15.11 3.83
C GLY A 73 1.52 -13.72 4.42
N PHE A 74 2.58 -12.99 4.79
CA PHE A 74 2.52 -11.64 5.34
C PHE A 74 3.11 -10.60 4.40
N VAL A 75 2.61 -9.38 4.52
CA VAL A 75 3.15 -8.18 3.88
C VAL A 75 3.76 -7.29 4.98
N GLY A 76 4.93 -6.73 4.74
CA GLY A 76 5.59 -5.84 5.68
C GLY A 76 6.49 -4.81 5.00
N PRO A 77 6.82 -3.71 5.69
CA PRO A 77 7.72 -2.70 5.16
C PRO A 77 9.14 -3.27 5.04
N SER A 78 9.82 -2.95 3.95
CA SER A 78 11.22 -3.33 3.78
C SER A 78 12.13 -2.56 4.75
N ARG A 79 13.36 -3.05 4.92
CA ARG A 79 14.38 -2.32 5.72
C ARG A 79 14.65 -0.92 5.19
N ALA A 80 14.53 -0.71 3.87
CA ALA A 80 14.71 0.61 3.26
C ALA A 80 13.55 1.55 3.61
N ALA A 81 12.31 1.05 3.55
CA ALA A 81 11.11 1.82 3.92
C ALA A 81 11.14 2.23 5.40
N LEU A 82 11.46 1.30 6.31
CA LEU A 82 11.62 1.58 7.74
C LEU A 82 12.69 2.64 7.98
N ARG A 83 13.86 2.48 7.35
CA ARG A 83 14.97 3.42 7.54
C ARG A 83 14.61 4.82 7.03
N PHE A 84 13.86 4.91 5.94
CA PHE A 84 13.39 6.19 5.42
C PHE A 84 12.40 6.85 6.39
N SER A 85 11.42 6.11 6.91
CA SER A 85 10.46 6.62 7.92
C SER A 85 11.18 7.18 9.15
N GLU A 86 12.13 6.43 9.72
CA GLU A 86 12.93 6.87 10.87
C GLU A 86 13.72 8.17 10.61
N LEU A 87 14.06 8.47 9.35
CA LEU A 87 14.77 9.68 8.98
C LEU A 87 13.83 10.89 8.82
N GLN A 88 12.56 10.66 8.50
CA GLN A 88 11.55 11.71 8.38
C GLN A 88 10.98 12.14 9.73
N ASP A 89 10.99 11.26 10.73
CA ASP A 89 10.49 11.55 12.09
C ASP A 89 11.48 12.37 12.96
N ARG A 90 12.55 12.92 12.37
CA ARG A 90 13.60 13.69 13.06
C ARG A 90 13.41 15.19 12.88
#